data_AF-A0A967N9W0-F1
#
_entry.id   AF-A0A967N9W0-F1
#
_cell.length_a   1.000
_cell.length_b   1.000
_cell.length_c   1.000
_cell.angle_alpha   90.00
_cell.angle_beta   90.00
_cell.angle_gamma   90.00
#
_symmetry.space_group_name_H-M   'P 1'
#
loop_
_entity.id
_entity.type
_entity.pdbx_description
1 polymer ?
#
loop_
_entity_poly.entity_id
_entity_poly.type
_entity_poly.pdbx_seq_one_letter_code
_entity_poly.pdbx_strand_id
1 'polypeptide(L)'
;MSELGSHVAHILSRDLDRLAEEVRAYPDEEGLWLDAPGIPNPGGTLALHLAGNLLHYVGALLGASGYERDRDAEFFRRDVPRKEILDRIAEARQAVESVLPGLDGDELRRPFPQPPERMQGVETGAFLLHLISHL
;
A
#
# COMPACT_ATOMS: atom_id res chain seq x y z
N MET A 1 11.05 -11.66 16.89
CA MET A 1 9.93 -11.64 15.92
C MET A 1 8.67 -11.28 16.69
N SER A 2 8.02 -10.18 16.32
CA SER A 2 6.80 -9.70 16.98
C SER A 2 5.56 -10.36 16.40
N GLU A 3 4.63 -10.79 17.26
CA GLU A 3 3.31 -11.28 16.83
C GLU A 3 2.53 -10.20 16.06
N LEU A 4 2.68 -8.92 16.42
CA LEU A 4 1.96 -7.82 15.77
C LEU A 4 2.36 -7.69 14.30
N GLY A 5 3.66 -7.73 13.99
CA GLY A 5 4.16 -7.60 12.62
C GLY A 5 3.60 -8.68 11.69
N SER A 6 3.57 -9.93 12.16
CA SER A 6 2.97 -11.05 11.44
C SER A 6 1.46 -10.91 11.24
N HIS A 7 0.72 -10.44 12.26
CA HIS A 7 -0.72 -10.21 12.14
C HIS A 7 -1.04 -9.08 11.14
N VAL A 8 -0.28 -7.98 11.18
CA VAL A 8 -0.44 -6.87 10.23
C VAL A 8 -0.13 -7.34 8.81
N ALA A 9 0.96 -8.08 8.60
CA ALA A 9 1.30 -8.66 7.30
C ALA A 9 0.14 -9.51 6.75
N HIS A 10 -0.42 -10.39 7.58
CA HIS A 10 -1.52 -11.25 7.17
C HIS A 10 -2.76 -10.46 6.71
N ILE A 11 -3.14 -9.42 7.47
CA ILE A 11 -4.31 -8.57 7.14
C ILE A 11 -4.05 -7.82 5.83
N LEU A 12 -2.91 -7.12 5.73
CA LEU A 12 -2.58 -6.34 4.52
C LEU A 12 -2.44 -7.23 3.29
N SER A 13 -1.84 -8.42 3.41
CA SER A 13 -1.76 -9.37 2.29
C SER A 13 -3.13 -9.81 1.79
N ARG A 14 -4.05 -10.15 2.71
CA ARG A 14 -5.43 -10.52 2.38
C ARG A 14 -6.15 -9.37 1.65
N ASP A 15 -5.98 -8.15 2.15
CA ASP A 15 -6.66 -6.98 1.61
C ASP A 15 -6.06 -6.56 0.24
N LEU A 16 -4.76 -6.77 0.04
CA LEU A 16 -4.12 -6.64 -1.28
C LEU A 16 -4.57 -7.72 -2.28
N ASP A 17 -4.75 -8.96 -1.82
CA ASP A 17 -5.34 -10.01 -2.64
C ASP A 17 -6.77 -9.62 -3.07
N ARG A 18 -7.54 -9.03 -2.15
CA ARG A 18 -8.87 -8.51 -2.45
C ARG A 18 -8.85 -7.34 -3.44
N LEU A 19 -7.96 -6.38 -3.25
CA LEU A 19 -7.77 -5.27 -4.20
C LEU A 19 -7.42 -5.79 -5.60
N ALA A 20 -6.57 -6.82 -5.69
CA ALA A 20 -6.25 -7.46 -6.97
C ALA A 20 -7.46 -8.15 -7.61
N GLU A 21 -8.33 -8.79 -6.83
CA GLU A 21 -9.61 -9.33 -7.32
C GLU A 21 -10.52 -8.22 -7.88
N GLU A 22 -10.62 -7.10 -7.17
CA GLU A 22 -11.44 -5.95 -7.59
C GLU A 22 -10.93 -5.34 -8.90
N VAL A 23 -9.60 -5.19 -9.04
CA VAL A 23 -8.97 -4.75 -10.30
C VAL A 23 -9.25 -5.74 -11.45
N ARG A 24 -9.22 -7.06 -11.18
CA ARG A 24 -9.54 -8.08 -12.19
C ARG A 24 -11.02 -8.09 -12.59
N ALA A 25 -11.91 -7.65 -11.70
CA ALA A 25 -13.35 -7.67 -11.92
C ALA A 25 -13.85 -6.60 -12.90
N TYR A 26 -13.02 -5.60 -13.23
CA TYR A 26 -13.36 -4.62 -14.26
C TYR A 26 -13.54 -5.32 -15.62
N PRO A 27 -14.60 -5.00 -16.37
CA PRO A 27 -14.93 -5.69 -17.62
C PRO A 27 -13.87 -5.46 -18.72
N ASP A 28 -13.22 -4.29 -18.72
CA ASP A 28 -12.23 -3.87 -19.70
C ASP A 28 -11.21 -2.90 -19.05
N GLU A 29 -10.25 -2.42 -19.85
CA GLU A 29 -9.23 -1.47 -19.40
C GLU A 29 -9.82 -0.07 -19.17
N GLU A 30 -10.78 0.35 -20.01
CA GLU A 30 -11.41 1.68 -19.92
C GLU A 30 -12.16 1.86 -18.60
N GLY A 31 -12.86 0.81 -18.14
CA GLY A 31 -13.60 0.81 -16.90
C GLY A 31 -12.75 1.14 -15.67
N LEU A 32 -11.46 0.81 -15.66
CA LEU A 32 -10.53 1.16 -14.57
C LEU A 32 -10.36 2.68 -14.41
N TRP A 33 -10.57 3.44 -15.49
CA TRP A 33 -10.26 4.85 -15.60
C TRP A 33 -11.49 5.75 -15.70
N LEU A 34 -12.70 5.17 -15.69
CA LEU A 34 -13.93 5.93 -15.70
C LEU A 34 -14.12 6.70 -14.39
N ASP A 35 -14.34 8.00 -14.51
CA ASP A 35 -14.81 8.83 -13.41
C ASP A 35 -16.29 8.53 -13.12
N ALA A 36 -16.62 8.40 -11.83
CA ALA A 36 -18.00 8.24 -11.38
C ALA A 36 -18.47 9.53 -10.68
N PRO A 37 -19.71 10.01 -10.91
CA PRO A 37 -20.21 11.22 -10.28
C PRO A 37 -20.10 11.17 -8.75
N GLY A 38 -19.40 12.14 -8.17
CA GLY A 38 -19.16 12.22 -6.73
C GLY A 38 -18.01 11.36 -6.20
N ILE A 39 -17.32 10.60 -7.07
CA ILE A 39 -16.13 9.82 -6.73
C ILE A 39 -14.91 10.50 -7.37
N PRO A 40 -13.99 11.06 -6.57
CA PRO A 40 -12.92 11.92 -7.09
C PRO A 40 -11.80 11.17 -7.82
N ASN A 41 -11.71 9.84 -7.66
CA ASN A 41 -10.64 9.03 -8.23
C ASN A 41 -11.20 7.74 -8.84
N PRO A 42 -10.85 7.42 -10.11
CA PRO A 42 -11.15 6.13 -10.71
C PRO A 42 -10.51 4.95 -9.95
N GLY A 43 -11.03 3.75 -10.17
CA GLY A 43 -10.54 2.53 -9.50
C GLY A 43 -9.05 2.27 -9.75
N GLY A 44 -8.58 2.46 -10.99
CA GLY A 44 -7.16 2.32 -11.33
C GLY A 44 -6.26 3.31 -10.58
N THR A 45 -6.74 4.53 -10.33
CA THR A 45 -6.02 5.54 -9.54
C THR A 45 -5.90 5.10 -8.08
N LEU A 46 -6.99 4.63 -7.49
CA LEU A 46 -6.98 4.14 -6.10
C LEU A 46 -6.07 2.92 -5.94
N ALA A 47 -6.12 1.96 -6.87
CA ALA A 47 -5.27 0.78 -6.82
C ALA A 47 -3.77 1.12 -6.90
N LEU A 48 -3.38 2.01 -7.82
CA LEU A 48 -2.00 2.50 -7.91
C LEU A 48 -1.56 3.21 -6.61
N HIS A 49 -2.44 4.06 -6.07
CA HIS A 49 -2.16 4.79 -4.84
C HIS A 49 -1.95 3.85 -3.65
N LEU A 50 -2.84 2.87 -3.44
CA LEU A 50 -2.76 1.93 -2.32
C LEU A 50 -1.50 1.06 -2.40
N ALA A 51 -1.17 0.54 -3.58
CA ALA A 51 0.06 -0.23 -3.77
C ALA A 51 1.32 0.63 -3.59
N GLY A 52 1.35 1.84 -4.17
CA GLY A 52 2.45 2.79 -4.01
C GLY A 52 2.66 3.24 -2.56
N ASN A 53 1.58 3.42 -1.81
CA ASN A 53 1.60 3.73 -0.38
C ASN A 53 2.36 2.66 0.43
N LEU A 54 2.00 1.37 0.27
CA LEU A 54 2.66 0.29 1.00
C LEU A 54 4.08 0.03 0.53
N LEU A 55 4.35 0.15 -0.77
CA LEU A 55 5.72 0.03 -1.29
C LEU A 55 6.64 1.12 -0.76
N HIS A 56 6.11 2.32 -0.54
CA HIS A 56 6.85 3.39 0.10
C HIS A 56 7.05 3.14 1.59
N TYR A 57 5.97 3.05 2.37
CA TYR A 57 6.08 3.03 3.83
C TYR A 57 6.64 1.71 4.36
N VAL A 58 6.25 0.58 3.78
CA VAL A 58 6.74 -0.74 4.21
C VAL A 58 7.97 -1.13 3.43
N GLY A 59 7.92 -1.09 2.10
CA GLY A 59 9.05 -1.51 1.25
C GLY A 59 10.28 -0.61 1.40
N ALA A 60 10.14 0.70 1.17
CA ALA A 60 11.27 1.61 1.16
C ALA A 60 11.72 2.03 2.57
N LEU A 61 10.80 2.49 3.42
CA LEU A 61 11.19 3.09 4.69
C LEU A 61 11.52 2.07 5.79
N LEU A 62 10.80 0.94 5.84
CA LEU A 62 11.07 -0.14 6.80
C LEU A 62 11.97 -1.23 6.20
N GLY A 63 11.71 -1.63 4.95
CA GLY A 63 12.41 -2.72 4.27
C GLY A 63 13.66 -2.31 3.49
N ALA A 64 13.95 -1.01 3.36
CA ALA A 64 15.08 -0.48 2.61
C ALA A 64 15.17 -1.00 1.15
N SER A 65 14.02 -1.25 0.49
CA SER A 65 13.98 -1.81 -0.86
C SER A 65 14.57 -0.91 -1.96
N GLY A 66 14.80 0.37 -1.65
CA GLY A 66 15.20 1.39 -2.62
C GLY A 66 14.04 1.89 -3.49
N TYR A 67 12.80 1.51 -3.20
CA TYR A 67 11.64 2.00 -3.94
C TYR A 67 11.48 3.53 -3.80
N GLU A 68 11.51 4.23 -4.93
CA GLU A 68 11.27 5.67 -5.00
C GLU A 68 9.81 5.94 -5.38
N ARG A 69 9.10 6.65 -4.50
CA ARG A 69 7.68 6.90 -4.69
C ARG A 69 7.45 8.10 -5.61
N ASP A 70 6.83 7.85 -6.76
CA ASP A 70 6.25 8.88 -7.61
C ASP A 70 4.77 9.07 -7.28
N ARG A 71 4.52 9.90 -6.26
CA ARG A 71 3.15 10.16 -5.78
C ARG A 71 2.30 10.87 -6.84
N ASP A 72 2.89 11.77 -7.62
CA ASP A 72 2.14 12.50 -8.63
C ASP A 72 1.69 11.54 -9.73
N ALA A 73 2.55 10.62 -10.15
CA ALA A 73 2.18 9.57 -11.10
C ALA A 73 1.03 8.68 -10.60
N GLU A 74 0.93 8.37 -9.31
CA GLU A 74 -0.21 7.60 -8.75
C GLU A 74 -1.56 8.27 -9.03
N PHE A 75 -1.62 9.61 -9.02
CA PHE A 75 -2.86 10.39 -9.18
C PHE A 75 -3.08 10.94 -10.58
N PHE A 76 -2.04 11.10 -11.40
CA PHE A 76 -2.14 11.68 -12.74
C PHE A 76 -2.04 10.67 -13.88
N ARG A 77 -1.39 9.52 -13.68
CA ARG A 77 -1.35 8.51 -14.76
C ARG A 77 -2.75 7.95 -15.01
N ARG A 78 -3.07 7.81 -16.28
CA ARG A 78 -4.28 7.19 -16.80
C ARG A 78 -3.89 6.13 -17.82
N ASP A 79 -4.83 5.28 -18.19
CA ASP A 79 -4.62 4.21 -19.18
C ASP A 79 -3.44 3.28 -18.84
N VAL A 80 -3.16 3.12 -17.53
CA VAL A 80 -2.15 2.17 -17.07
C VAL A 80 -2.72 0.76 -17.28
N PRO A 81 -2.00 -0.17 -17.95
CA PRO A 81 -2.52 -1.50 -18.19
C PRO A 81 -2.85 -2.21 -16.88
N ARG A 82 -3.99 -2.93 -16.84
CA ARG A 82 -4.38 -3.76 -15.69
C ARG A 82 -3.24 -4.63 -15.17
N LYS A 83 -2.45 -5.20 -16.08
CA LYS A 83 -1.29 -6.02 -15.71
C LYS A 83 -0.30 -5.24 -14.83
N GLU A 84 0.03 -4.00 -15.18
CA GLU A 84 0.96 -3.17 -14.43
C GLU A 84 0.41 -2.86 -13.02
N ILE A 85 -0.89 -2.57 -12.90
CA ILE A 85 -1.55 -2.38 -11.59
C ILE A 85 -1.45 -3.65 -10.74
N LEU A 86 -1.73 -4.82 -11.33
CA LEU A 86 -1.67 -6.10 -10.63
C LEU A 86 -0.24 -6.48 -10.21
N ASP A 87 0.75 -6.22 -11.07
CA ASP A 87 2.16 -6.42 -10.74
C ASP A 87 2.54 -5.54 -9.53
N ARG A 88 2.08 -4.28 -9.52
CA ARG A 88 2.31 -3.33 -8.42
C ARG A 88 1.69 -3.79 -7.10
N ILE A 89 0.47 -4.31 -7.14
CA ILE A 89 -0.21 -4.88 -5.96
C ILE A 89 0.56 -6.11 -5.44
N ALA A 90 1.05 -6.96 -6.35
CA ALA A 90 1.85 -8.13 -5.98
C ALA A 90 3.20 -7.74 -5.35
N GLU A 91 3.87 -6.71 -5.87
CA GLU A 91 5.08 -6.15 -5.25
C GLU A 91 4.79 -5.63 -3.84
N ALA A 92 3.70 -4.87 -3.66
CA ALA A 92 3.30 -4.37 -2.35
C ALA A 92 3.04 -5.52 -1.36
N ARG A 93 2.38 -6.58 -1.82
CA ARG A 93 2.10 -7.78 -1.04
C ARG A 93 3.40 -8.48 -0.61
N GLN A 94 4.34 -8.62 -1.53
CA GLN A 94 5.66 -9.20 -1.21
C GLN A 94 6.42 -8.34 -0.18
N ALA A 95 6.36 -7.01 -0.29
CA ALA A 95 6.98 -6.11 0.67
C ALA A 95 6.40 -6.28 2.08
N VAL A 96 5.06 -6.36 2.22
CA VAL A 96 4.46 -6.54 3.55
C VAL A 96 4.79 -7.90 4.17
N GLU A 97 4.82 -8.97 3.38
CA GLU A 97 5.12 -10.33 3.85
C GLU A 97 6.59 -10.51 4.24
N SER A 98 7.50 -9.83 3.55
CA SER A 98 8.94 -9.96 3.80
C SER A 98 9.43 -9.06 4.94
N VAL A 99 8.84 -7.88 5.10
CA VAL A 99 9.35 -6.87 6.04
C VAL A 99 8.70 -6.98 7.42
N LEU A 100 7.37 -6.97 7.48
CA LEU A 100 6.66 -6.75 8.74
C LEU A 100 6.85 -7.86 9.79
N PRO A 101 6.91 -9.16 9.43
CA PRO A 101 7.17 -10.23 10.42
C PRO A 101 8.56 -10.13 11.09
N GLY A 102 9.50 -9.45 10.43
CA GLY A 102 10.86 -9.23 10.91
C GLY A 102 10.95 -8.20 12.03
N LEU A 103 9.95 -7.31 12.15
CA LEU A 103 9.98 -6.22 13.13
C LEU A 103 9.96 -6.76 14.55
N ASP A 104 10.87 -6.26 15.37
CA ASP A 104 10.90 -6.56 16.80
C ASP A 104 10.10 -5.55 17.64
N GLY A 105 10.02 -5.79 18.95
CA GLY A 105 9.25 -4.94 19.85
C GLY A 105 9.81 -3.52 20.00
N ASP A 106 11.13 -3.34 19.90
CA ASP A 106 11.76 -2.02 20.01
C ASP A 106 11.52 -1.20 18.74
N GLU A 107 11.60 -1.85 17.57
CA GLU A 107 11.23 -1.24 16.30
C GLU A 107 9.78 -0.77 16.27
N LEU A 108 8.85 -1.57 16.80
CA LEU A 108 7.44 -1.20 16.85
C LEU A 108 7.15 0.01 17.77
N ARG A 109 7.94 0.21 18.83
CA ARG A 109 7.78 1.34 19.77
C ARG A 109 8.49 2.62 19.31
N ARG A 110 9.43 2.51 18.37
CA ARG A 110 10.16 3.69 17.89
C ARG A 110 9.25 4.57 17.01
N PRO A 111 9.50 5.89 16.96
CA PRO A 111 8.80 6.77 16.01
C PRO A 111 8.94 6.27 14.57
N PHE A 112 7.83 6.23 13.84
CA PHE A 112 7.83 5.83 12.44
C PHE A 112 8.70 6.80 11.63
N PRO A 113 9.52 6.32 10.67
CA PRO A 113 10.32 7.20 9.83
C PRO A 113 9.44 7.97 8.83
N GLN A 114 9.56 9.29 8.82
CA GLN A 114 8.93 10.17 7.81
C GLN A 114 7.43 9.89 7.57
N PRO A 115 6.58 9.86 8.63
CA PRO A 115 5.14 9.69 8.45
C PRO A 115 4.54 10.94 7.77
N PRO A 116 3.28 10.87 7.29
CA PRO A 116 2.54 12.07 6.91
C PRO A 116 2.61 13.15 7.98
N GLU A 117 2.65 14.42 7.58
CA GLU A 117 2.79 15.58 8.49
C GLU A 117 1.81 15.56 9.68
N ARG A 118 0.55 15.16 9.43
CA ARG A 118 -0.48 15.04 10.48
C ARG A 118 -0.24 13.93 11.52
N MET A 119 0.75 13.07 11.29
CA MET A 119 1.09 11.91 12.13
C MET A 119 2.56 11.95 12.61
N GLN A 120 3.20 13.12 12.59
CA GLN A 120 4.57 13.26 13.09
C GLN A 120 4.70 12.73 14.53
N GLY A 121 5.76 11.94 14.76
CA GLY A 121 6.03 11.32 16.06
C GLY A 121 5.19 10.08 16.39
N VAL A 122 4.31 9.62 15.50
CA VAL A 122 3.56 8.37 15.70
C VAL A 122 4.51 7.17 15.87
N GLU A 123 4.20 6.26 16.78
CA GLU A 123 4.95 5.01 16.91
C GLU A 123 4.74 4.11 15.69
N THR A 124 5.75 3.31 15.36
CA THR A 124 5.72 2.41 14.20
C THR A 124 4.54 1.46 14.24
N GLY A 125 4.31 0.79 15.38
CA GLY A 125 3.17 -0.12 15.55
C GLY A 125 1.82 0.57 15.35
N ALA A 126 1.65 1.79 15.88
CA ALA A 126 0.42 2.56 15.69
C ALA A 126 0.22 3.00 14.22
N PHE A 127 1.30 3.34 13.52
CA PHE A 127 1.24 3.66 12.10
C PHE A 127 0.91 2.44 11.24
N LEU A 128 1.41 1.24 11.58
CA LEU A 128 1.02 0.00 10.91
C LEU A 128 -0.49 -0.28 11.02
N LEU A 129 -1.10 0.00 12.17
CA LEU A 129 -2.56 -0.08 12.33
C LEU A 129 -3.28 0.96 11.46
N HIS A 130 -2.73 2.17 11.34
CA HIS A 130 -3.25 3.17 10.40
C HIS A 130 -3.20 2.67 8.95
N LEU A 131 -2.11 2.02 8.53
CA LEU A 131 -1.99 1.45 7.19
C LEU A 131 -3.06 0.39 6.92
N ILE A 132 -3.41 -0.45 7.90
CA ILE A 132 -4.56 -1.38 7.78
C ILE A 132 -5.86 -0.62 7.50
N SER A 133 -6.13 0.47 8.24
CA SER A 133 -7.36 1.24 8.06
C SER A 133 -7.41 2.05 6.75
N HIS A 134 -6.26 2.24 6.11
CA HIS A 134 -6.12 3.00 4.88
C HIS A 134 -6.34 2.13 3.63
N LEU A 135 -5.99 0.84 3.71
CA LEU A 135 -6.15 -0.13 2.62
C LEU A 135 -7.61 -0.57 2.49
#